data_AF-A0A7U9T3Y9-F1
#
_entry.id   AF-A0A7U9T3Y9-F1
#
_cell.length_a   1.000
_cell.length_b   1.000
_cell.length_c   1.000
_cell.angle_alpha   90.00
_cell.angle_beta   90.00
_cell.angle_gamma   90.00
#
_symmetry.space_group_name_H-M   'P 1'
#
loop_
_entity.id
_entity.type
_entity.pdbx_description
1 polymer ?
#
loop_
_entity_poly.entity_id
_entity_poly.type
_entity_poly.pdbx_seq_one_letter_code
_entity_poly.pdbx_strand_id
1 'polypeptide(L)'
;MDLLQTSMQYHMGETGVIFIAVILWLFSFSTFIGILFYARSNVAYLFGDNWLSQTLYKLLALVMLFVGGLAAYTFVWDLGDIGIGLMTIFNMIALIPLSRQAVESLKDYERMKKK
;
A
#
# COMPACT_ATOMS: atom_id res chain seq x y z
N MET A 1 -10.59 -3.71 -14.68
CA MET A 1 -10.83 -5.01 -14.00
C MET A 1 -11.62 -5.98 -14.88
N ASP A 2 -12.19 -5.50 -15.98
CA ASP A 2 -13.05 -6.25 -16.88
C ASP A 2 -12.39 -7.47 -17.52
N LEU A 3 -11.09 -7.39 -17.86
CA LEU A 3 -10.37 -8.55 -18.40
C LEU A 3 -10.36 -9.74 -17.43
N LEU A 4 -10.17 -9.48 -16.13
CA LEU A 4 -10.09 -10.55 -15.13
C LEU A 4 -11.47 -11.16 -14.89
N GLN A 5 -12.52 -10.33 -14.83
CA GLN A 5 -13.91 -10.82 -14.72
C GLN A 5 -14.32 -11.61 -15.97
N THR A 6 -13.99 -11.12 -17.18
CA THR A 6 -14.30 -11.79 -18.46
C THR A 6 -13.59 -13.15 -18.57
N SER A 7 -12.32 -13.20 -18.16
CA SER A 7 -11.53 -14.45 -18.14
C SER A 7 -12.13 -15.49 -17.19
N MET A 8 -12.61 -15.04 -16.02
CA MET A 8 -13.23 -15.92 -15.02
C MET A 8 -14.62 -16.37 -15.45
N GLN A 9 -15.39 -15.49 -16.09
CA GLN A 9 -16.66 -15.86 -16.70
C GLN A 9 -16.46 -16.93 -17.78
N TYR A 10 -15.42 -16.82 -18.60
CA TYR A 10 -15.11 -17.80 -19.64
C TYR A 10 -14.77 -19.19 -19.08
N HIS A 11 -13.99 -19.27 -17.99
CA HIS A 11 -13.53 -20.56 -17.45
C HIS A 11 -14.47 -21.17 -16.39
N MET A 12 -15.12 -20.34 -15.57
CA MET A 12 -15.87 -20.77 -14.39
C MET A 12 -17.34 -20.30 -14.41
N GLY A 13 -17.78 -19.66 -15.50
CA GLY A 13 -19.12 -19.12 -15.63
C GLY A 13 -19.41 -17.99 -14.64
N GLU A 14 -20.69 -17.73 -14.42
CA GLU A 14 -21.18 -16.65 -13.55
C GLU A 14 -20.74 -16.81 -12.09
N THR A 15 -20.61 -18.06 -11.61
CA THR A 15 -20.11 -18.36 -10.26
C THR A 15 -18.69 -17.84 -10.06
N GLY A 16 -17.84 -17.92 -11.10
CA GLY A 16 -16.48 -17.38 -11.07
C GLY A 16 -16.42 -15.87 -10.94
N VAL A 17 -17.37 -15.15 -11.54
CA VAL A 17 -17.46 -13.68 -11.46
C VAL A 17 -17.81 -13.24 -10.04
N ILE A 18 -18.81 -13.88 -9.42
CA ILE A 18 -19.22 -13.60 -8.04
C ILE A 18 -18.07 -13.89 -7.07
N PHE A 19 -17.40 -15.04 -7.25
CA PHE A 19 -16.26 -15.43 -6.43
C PHE A 19 -15.13 -14.40 -6.46
N ILE A 20 -14.76 -13.93 -7.66
CA ILE A 20 -13.74 -12.88 -7.80
C ILE A 20 -14.17 -11.56 -7.21
N ALA A 21 -15.44 -11.17 -7.36
CA ALA A 21 -15.93 -9.92 -6.76
C ALA A 21 -15.75 -9.93 -5.24
N VAL A 22 -16.06 -11.05 -4.58
CA VAL A 22 -15.86 -11.22 -3.13
C VAL A 22 -14.37 -11.15 -2.75
N ILE A 23 -13.50 -11.83 -3.50
CA ILE A 23 -12.06 -11.81 -3.24
C ILE A 23 -11.48 -10.41 -3.40
N LEU A 24 -11.83 -9.70 -4.48
CA LEU A 24 -11.36 -8.35 -4.73
C LEU A 24 -11.83 -7.40 -3.62
N TRP A 25 -13.07 -7.55 -3.16
CA TRP A 25 -13.58 -6.76 -2.03
C TRP A 25 -12.76 -6.99 -0.76
N LEU A 26 -12.51 -8.26 -0.39
CA LEU A 26 -11.69 -8.60 0.78
C LEU A 26 -10.25 -8.08 0.65
N PHE A 27 -9.64 -8.26 -0.52
CA PHE A 27 -8.27 -7.84 -0.79
C PHE A 27 -8.10 -6.32 -0.78
N SER A 28 -9.01 -5.59 -1.42
CA SER A 28 -9.02 -4.13 -1.40
C SER A 28 -9.24 -3.60 0.02
N PHE A 29 -10.13 -4.21 0.79
CA PHE A 29 -10.37 -3.84 2.18
C PHE A 29 -9.14 -4.04 3.07
N SER A 30 -8.50 -5.22 3.01
CA SER A 30 -7.28 -5.48 3.78
C SER A 30 -6.14 -4.54 3.40
N THR A 31 -5.98 -4.28 2.09
CA THR A 31 -4.95 -3.37 1.58
C THR A 31 -5.16 -1.95 2.07
N PHE A 32 -6.41 -1.45 2.05
CA PHE A 32 -6.72 -0.11 2.54
C PHE A 32 -6.39 0.05 4.03
N ILE A 33 -6.73 -0.94 4.86
CA ILE A 33 -6.34 -0.93 6.29
C ILE A 33 -4.83 -0.95 6.45
N GLY A 34 -4.12 -1.77 5.66
CA GLY A 34 -2.67 -1.83 5.66
C GLY A 34 -2.04 -0.46 5.39
N ILE A 35 -2.49 0.24 4.35
CA ILE A 35 -1.99 1.57 3.98
C ILE A 35 -2.24 2.59 5.11
N LEU A 36 -3.42 2.57 5.74
CA LEU A 36 -3.71 3.42 6.89
C LEU A 36 -2.77 3.16 8.07
N PHE A 37 -2.39 1.90 8.30
CA PHE A 37 -1.44 1.53 9.34
C PHE A 37 -0.03 2.04 9.03
N TYR A 38 0.47 1.85 7.80
CA TYR A 38 1.76 2.40 7.37
C TYR A 38 1.81 3.91 7.50
N ALA A 39 0.75 4.59 7.08
CA ALA A 39 0.68 6.03 7.11
C ALA A 39 0.62 6.62 8.52
N ARG A 40 0.06 5.90 9.51
CA ARG A 40 0.05 6.34 10.91
C ARG A 40 1.46 6.68 11.41
N SER A 41 2.42 5.79 11.15
CA SER A 41 3.81 5.99 11.57
C SER A 41 4.45 7.17 10.85
N ASN A 42 4.18 7.32 9.55
CA ASN A 42 4.70 8.45 8.75
C ASN A 42 4.12 9.79 9.21
N VAL A 43 2.81 9.85 9.50
CA VAL A 43 2.13 11.05 10.01
C VAL A 43 2.62 11.40 11.41
N ALA A 44 2.79 10.41 12.30
CA ALA A 44 3.36 10.63 13.63
C ALA A 44 4.78 11.19 13.55
N TYR A 45 5.59 10.72 12.60
CA TYR A 45 6.95 11.21 12.39
C TYR A 45 6.98 12.67 11.90
N LEU A 46 6.08 13.06 10.99
CA LEU A 46 6.05 14.40 10.39
C LEU A 46 5.37 15.47 11.26
N PHE A 47 4.24 15.13 11.88
CA PHE A 47 3.36 16.09 12.56
C PHE A 47 3.25 15.86 14.07
N GLY A 48 4.04 14.92 14.61
CA GLY A 48 3.94 14.46 15.99
C GLY A 48 2.79 13.47 16.21
N ASP A 49 2.89 12.67 17.28
CA ASP A 49 1.87 11.68 17.63
C ASP A 49 0.66 12.32 18.33
N ASN A 50 -0.03 13.18 17.59
CA ASN A 50 -1.19 13.90 18.06
C ASN A 50 -2.48 13.28 17.51
N TRP A 51 -3.49 13.13 18.38
CA TRP A 51 -4.80 12.60 18.01
C TRP A 51 -5.43 13.31 16.80
N LEU A 52 -5.24 14.62 16.72
CA LEU A 52 -5.81 15.46 15.67
C LEU A 52 -5.18 15.17 14.31
N SER A 53 -3.84 15.08 14.22
CA SER A 53 -3.12 14.73 12.98
C SER A 53 -3.51 13.35 12.46
N GLN A 54 -3.61 12.37 13.38
CA GLN A 54 -3.99 11.00 13.05
C GLN A 54 -5.44 10.90 12.56
N THR A 55 -6.36 11.64 13.20
CA THR A 55 -7.77 11.64 12.82
C THR A 55 -7.99 12.35 11.49
N LEU A 56 -7.31 13.48 11.27
CA LEU A 56 -7.37 14.23 10.01
C LEU A 56 -6.89 13.37 8.84
N TYR A 57 -5.77 12.64 9.00
CA TYR A 57 -5.26 11.76 7.97
C TYR A 57 -6.26 10.63 7.63
N LYS A 58 -6.84 9.97 8.63
CA LYS A 58 -7.86 8.92 8.40
C LYS A 58 -9.07 9.48 7.64
N LEU A 59 -9.52 10.67 8.00
CA LEU A 59 -10.65 11.32 7.35
C LEU A 59 -10.33 11.63 5.89
N LEU A 60 -9.14 12.17 5.62
CA LEU A 60 -8.65 12.44 4.27
C LEU A 60 -8.52 11.16 3.44
N ALA A 61 -7.99 10.08 4.01
CA ALA A 61 -7.87 8.80 3.33
C ALA A 61 -9.24 8.18 3.00
N LEU A 62 -10.25 8.33 3.88
CA LEU A 62 -11.61 7.89 3.59
C LEU A 62 -12.27 8.71 2.48
N VAL A 63 -12.06 10.03 2.46
CA VAL A 63 -12.52 10.89 1.36
C VAL A 63 -11.85 10.46 0.04
N MET A 64 -10.53 10.23 0.06
CA MET A 64 -9.80 9.77 -1.12
C MET A 64 -10.23 8.38 -1.59
N LEU A 65 -10.60 7.47 -0.68
CA LEU A 65 -11.18 6.18 -1.05
C LEU A 65 -12.49 6.35 -1.82
N PHE A 66 -13.36 7.24 -1.34
CA PHE A 66 -14.64 7.52 -2.01
C PHE A 66 -14.42 8.18 -3.38
N VAL A 67 -13.53 9.17 -3.46
CA VAL A 67 -13.15 9.84 -4.72
C VAL A 67 -12.53 8.83 -5.70
N GLY A 68 -11.66 7.94 -5.23
CA GLY A 68 -11.03 6.90 -6.05
C GLY A 68 -12.04 5.89 -6.63
N GLY A 69 -13.18 5.68 -5.96
CA GLY A 69 -14.27 4.87 -6.49
C GLY A 69 -15.11 5.57 -7.58
N LEU A 70 -15.09 6.90 -7.63
CA LEU A 70 -15.83 7.71 -8.60
C LEU A 70 -14.97 8.18 -9.78
N ALA A 71 -13.66 8.32 -9.56
CA ALA A 71 -12.72 8.81 -10.57
C ALA A 71 -12.45 7.78 -11.67
N ALA A 72 -12.03 8.27 -12.84
CA ALA A 72 -11.66 7.41 -13.96
C ALA A 72 -10.48 6.51 -13.58
N TYR A 73 -10.56 5.23 -13.97
CA TYR A 73 -9.55 4.21 -13.66
C TYR A 73 -8.14 4.71 -13.98
N THR A 74 -7.89 5.18 -15.21
CA THR A 74 -6.56 5.64 -15.64
C THR A 74 -6.00 6.76 -14.75
N PHE A 75 -6.83 7.74 -14.39
CA PHE A 75 -6.40 8.85 -13.55
C PHE A 75 -5.93 8.40 -12.16
N VAL A 76 -6.66 7.46 -11.54
CA VAL A 76 -6.31 6.93 -10.21
C VAL A 76 -4.99 6.15 -10.27
N TRP A 77 -4.78 5.37 -11.33
CA TRP A 77 -3.54 4.62 -11.54
C TRP A 77 -2.36 5.54 -11.82
N ASP A 78 -2.50 6.54 -12.69
CA ASP A 78 -1.44 7.50 -13.00
C ASP A 78 -1.00 8.27 -11.75
N LEU A 79 -1.96 8.70 -10.92
CA LEU A 79 -1.67 9.37 -9.66
C LEU A 79 -0.97 8.43 -8.66
N GLY A 80 -1.40 7.16 -8.61
CA GLY A 80 -0.78 6.13 -7.79
C GLY A 80 0.67 5.85 -8.19
N ASP A 81 0.94 5.72 -9.49
CA ASP A 81 2.26 5.45 -10.04
C ASP A 81 3.24 6.59 -9.73
N ILE A 82 2.79 7.85 -9.83
CA ILE A 82 3.60 9.01 -9.42
C ILE A 82 3.92 8.94 -7.92
N GLY A 83 2.93 8.63 -7.08
CA GLY A 83 3.11 8.53 -5.62
C GLY A 83 4.12 7.44 -5.22
N ILE A 84 3.97 6.23 -5.78
CA ILE A 84 4.87 5.10 -5.53
C ILE A 84 6.26 5.39 -6.10
N GLY A 85 6.34 6.01 -7.28
CA GLY A 85 7.61 6.40 -7.90
C GLY A 85 8.39 7.37 -7.01
N LEU A 86 7.75 8.42 -6.51
CA LEU A 86 8.37 9.37 -5.59
C LEU A 86 8.82 8.70 -4.29
N MET A 87 7.96 7.89 -3.66
CA MET A 87 8.32 7.14 -2.45
C MET A 87 9.54 6.26 -2.68
N THR A 88 9.62 5.58 -3.82
CA THR A 88 10.74 4.71 -4.19
C THR A 88 12.03 5.50 -4.35
N ILE A 89 11.98 6.64 -5.04
CA ILE A 89 13.14 7.51 -5.26
C ILE A 89 13.72 7.98 -3.91
N PHE A 90 12.89 8.54 -3.02
CA PHE A 90 13.36 9.02 -1.72
C PHE A 90 13.93 7.89 -0.86
N ASN A 91 13.24 6.75 -0.79
CA ASN A 91 13.70 5.60 -0.01
C ASN A 91 15.02 5.04 -0.55
N MET A 92 15.20 4.97 -1.86
CA MET A 92 16.41 4.43 -2.46
C MET A 92 17.62 5.36 -2.24
N ILE A 93 17.43 6.68 -2.34
CA ILE A 93 18.47 7.67 -2.02
C ILE A 93 18.94 7.53 -0.56
N ALA A 94 18.03 7.25 0.38
CA ALA A 94 18.38 7.03 1.78
C ALA A 94 19.03 5.66 2.02
N LEU A 95 18.52 4.60 1.37
CA LEU A 95 18.99 3.23 1.59
C LEU A 95 20.37 2.95 0.97
N ILE A 96 20.72 3.54 -0.17
CA ILE A 96 22.02 3.30 -0.82
C ILE A 96 23.21 3.58 0.11
N PRO A 97 23.34 4.75 0.77
CA PRO A 97 24.45 5.00 1.70
C PRO A 97 24.36 4.15 2.98
N LEU A 98 23.14 3.84 3.45
CA LEU A 98 22.92 3.00 4.64
C LEU A 98 23.13 1.50 4.38
N SER A 99 23.17 1.07 3.11
CA SER A 99 23.27 -0.33 2.72
C SER A 99 24.46 -1.04 3.37
N ARG A 100 25.60 -0.35 3.49
CA ARG A 100 26.79 -0.91 4.14
C ARG A 100 26.58 -1.18 5.63
N GLN A 101 25.98 -0.23 6.35
CA GLN A 101 25.67 -0.37 7.79
C GLN A 101 24.62 -1.46 8.03
N ALA A 102 23.63 -1.58 7.15
CA ALA A 102 22.62 -2.64 7.21
C ALA A 102 23.25 -4.03 7.04
N VAL A 103 24.17 -4.19 6.08
CA VAL A 103 24.90 -5.45 5.85
C VAL A 103 25.83 -5.79 7.03
N GLU A 104 26.49 -4.80 7.62
CA GLU A 104 27.30 -4.99 8.82
C GLU A 104 26.44 -5.45 10.01
N SER A 105 25.31 -4.80 10.25
CA SER A 105 24.35 -5.19 11.31
C SER A 105 23.80 -6.60 11.10
N LEU A 106 23.53 -6.99 9.85
CA LEU A 106 23.07 -8.34 9.52
C LEU A 106 24.14 -9.39 9.85
N LYS A 107 25.40 -9.13 9.52
CA LYS A 107 26.53 -10.04 9.83
C LYS A 107 26.69 -10.22 11.34
N ASP A 108 26.51 -9.16 12.12
CA ASP A 108 26.60 -9.24 13.57
C ASP A 108 25.46 -10.07 14.17
N TYR A 109 24.23 -9.88 13.68
CA TYR A 109 23.07 -10.70 14.07
C TYR A 109 23.29 -12.19 13.76
N GLU A 110 23.79 -12.52 12.57
CA GLU A 110 24.07 -13.91 12.19
C GLU A 110 25.17 -14.55 13.04
N ARG A 111 26.19 -13.78 13.46
CA ARG A 111 27.22 -14.26 14.40
C ARG A 111 26.65 -14.56 15.78
N MET A 112 25.73 -13.71 16.27
CA MET A 112 25.07 -13.93 17.56
C MET A 112 24.17 -15.16 17.54
N LYS A 113 23.43 -15.39 16.45
CA LYS A 113 22.52 -16.54 16.31
C LYS A 113 23.24 -17.89 16.14
N LYS A 114 24.49 -17.88 15.69
CA LYS A 114 25.34 -19.09 15.53
C LYS A 114 26.08 -19.50 16.81
N LYS A 115 26.10 -18.66 17.85
CA LYS A 115 26.55 -19.02 19.19
C LYS A 115 25.41 -19.65 19.99
#